data_AF-A0A2V7ZEP4-F1
#
_entry.id   AF-A0A2V7ZEP4-F1
#
_cell.length_a   1.000
_cell.length_b   1.000
_cell.length_c   1.000
_cell.angle_alpha   90.00
_cell.angle_beta   90.00
_cell.angle_gamma   90.00
#
_symmetry.space_group_name_H-M   'P 1'
#
loop_
_entity.id
_entity.type
_entity.pdbx_description
1 polymer ?
#
loop_
_entity_poly.entity_id
_entity_poly.type
_entity_poly.pdbx_seq_one_letter_code
_entity_poly.pdbx_strand_id
1 'polypeptide(L)'
;MSSQSSRSSAGSRDSATYATAGWLFLRLLGVIYFTAFWSLAVQVVGLVGHDGILPARLYMDGARAFVASEGIGIDRYRLLPTLGWISTGDAFLRACCYAGAALSILLVLGVAPVVV
;
A
#
# COMPACT_ATOMS: atom_id res chain seq x y z
N MET A 1 33.02 27.43 33.28
CA MET A 1 32.38 27.73 31.98
C MET A 1 32.88 26.77 30.89
N SER A 2 32.78 25.44 31.08
CA SER A 2 33.39 24.46 30.16
C SER A 2 32.57 23.18 29.88
N SER A 3 31.37 23.03 30.44
CA SER A 3 30.57 21.78 30.29
C SER A 3 29.43 21.85 29.25
N GLN A 4 29.34 22.92 28.44
CA GLN A 4 28.23 23.10 27.47
C GLN A 4 28.54 22.59 26.04
N SER A 5 29.81 22.38 25.68
CA SER A 5 30.20 22.05 24.30
C SER A 5 29.96 20.59 23.88
N SER A 6 29.79 19.64 24.81
CA SER A 6 29.64 18.21 24.46
C SER A 6 28.20 17.81 24.11
N ARG A 7 27.18 18.55 24.56
CA ARG A 7 25.76 18.19 24.35
C ARG A 7 25.23 18.50 22.95
N SER A 8 25.78 19.49 22.24
CA SER A 8 25.28 19.88 20.90
C SER A 8 25.62 18.88 19.79
N SER A 9 26.74 18.18 19.92
CA SER A 9 27.18 17.19 18.92
C SER A 9 26.45 15.86 18.97
N ALA A 10 25.78 15.54 20.10
CA ALA A 10 25.02 14.30 20.26
C ALA A 10 23.66 14.41 19.55
N GLY A 11 22.92 15.51 19.80
CA GLY A 11 21.60 15.71 19.20
C GLY A 11 21.60 15.80 17.67
N SER A 12 22.65 16.36 17.05
CA SER A 12 22.77 16.42 15.59
C SER A 12 23.07 15.06 14.94
N ARG A 13 23.79 14.18 15.63
CA ARG A 13 24.10 12.81 15.15
C ARG A 13 22.86 11.91 15.20
N ASP A 14 22.05 12.04 16.24
CA ASP A 14 20.83 11.26 16.40
C ASP A 14 19.81 11.62 15.30
N SER A 15 19.51 12.91 15.13
CA SER A 15 18.58 13.38 14.08
C SER A 15 19.05 13.04 12.65
N ALA A 16 20.36 13.16 12.36
CA ALA A 16 20.90 12.81 11.05
C ALA A 16 20.82 11.29 10.76
N THR A 17 20.99 10.46 11.79
CA THR A 17 20.90 8.99 11.66
C THR A 17 19.46 8.55 11.38
N TYR A 18 18.46 9.11 12.08
CA TYR A 18 17.05 8.82 11.81
C TYR A 18 16.61 9.28 10.42
N ALA A 19 17.05 10.46 9.97
CA ALA A 19 16.75 10.93 8.61
C ALA A 19 17.35 10.02 7.53
N THR A 20 18.60 9.58 7.72
CA THR A 20 19.27 8.68 6.76
C THR A 20 18.63 7.30 6.74
N ALA A 21 18.30 6.74 7.91
CA ALA A 21 17.63 5.46 8.03
C ALA A 21 16.22 5.49 7.41
N GLY A 22 15.42 6.53 7.69
CA GLY A 22 14.09 6.71 7.11
C GLY A 22 14.13 6.84 5.59
N TRP A 23 15.09 7.61 5.06
CA TRP A 23 15.29 7.76 3.62
C TRP A 23 15.64 6.45 2.92
N LEU A 24 16.58 5.68 3.49
CA LEU A 24 16.98 4.40 2.92
C LEU A 24 15.84 3.37 3.02
N PHE A 25 15.17 3.33 4.16
CA PHE A 25 14.05 2.45 4.43
C PHE A 25 12.91 2.66 3.42
N LEU A 26 12.49 3.91 3.17
CA LEU A 26 11.40 4.20 2.23
C LEU A 26 11.73 3.77 0.80
N ARG A 27 13.00 3.85 0.38
CA ARG A 27 13.40 3.40 -0.96
C ARG A 27 13.43 1.90 -1.09
N LEU A 28 13.99 1.19 -0.11
CA LEU A 28 13.94 -0.27 -0.08
C LEU A 28 12.49 -0.76 -0.05
N LEU A 29 11.64 -0.10 0.74
CA LEU A 29 10.21 -0.37 0.79
C LEU A 29 9.54 -0.16 -0.58
N GLY A 30 9.86 0.93 -1.27
CA GLY A 30 9.37 1.18 -2.63
C GLY A 30 9.81 0.12 -3.64
N VAL A 31 11.06 -0.33 -3.60
CA VAL A 31 11.54 -1.43 -4.45
C VAL A 31 10.78 -2.73 -4.16
N ILE A 32 10.60 -3.07 -2.89
CA ILE A 32 9.83 -4.25 -2.48
C ILE A 32 8.40 -4.17 -3.01
N TYR A 33 7.70 -3.06 -2.81
CA TYR A 33 6.34 -2.91 -3.31
C TYR A 33 6.27 -2.94 -4.83
N PHE A 34 7.21 -2.30 -5.52
CA PHE A 34 7.28 -2.35 -6.98
C PHE A 34 7.39 -3.80 -7.47
N THR A 35 8.31 -4.58 -6.90
CA THR A 35 8.47 -6.00 -7.27
C THR A 35 7.21 -6.82 -6.94
N ALA A 36 6.55 -6.56 -5.81
CA ALA A 36 5.32 -7.23 -5.41
C ALA A 36 4.16 -6.92 -6.38
N PHE A 37 3.91 -5.64 -6.69
CA PHE A 37 2.86 -5.23 -7.62
C PHE A 37 3.11 -5.70 -9.04
N TRP A 38 4.37 -5.67 -9.49
CA TRP A 38 4.74 -6.17 -10.81
C TRP A 38 4.50 -7.68 -10.94
N SER A 39 4.94 -8.45 -9.93
CA SER A 39 4.68 -9.89 -9.84
C SER A 39 3.18 -10.20 -9.83
N LEU A 40 2.42 -9.42 -9.06
CA LEU A 40 0.98 -9.58 -8.96
C LEU A 40 0.27 -9.19 -10.26
N ALA A 41 0.71 -8.15 -10.98
CA ALA A 41 0.07 -7.68 -12.21
C ALA A 41 -0.05 -8.78 -13.28
N VAL A 42 0.95 -9.65 -13.40
CA VAL A 42 0.95 -10.78 -14.35
C VAL A 42 -0.02 -11.88 -13.91
N GLN A 43 -0.17 -12.08 -12.59
CA GLN A 43 -0.91 -13.22 -12.02
C GLN A 43 -2.34 -12.88 -11.58
N VAL A 44 -2.65 -11.60 -11.36
CA VAL A 44 -3.88 -11.16 -10.68
C VAL A 44 -5.14 -11.62 -11.41
N VAL A 45 -5.14 -11.61 -12.74
CA VAL A 45 -6.31 -12.05 -13.52
C VAL A 45 -6.50 -13.57 -13.43
N GLY A 46 -5.43 -14.36 -13.46
CA GLY A 46 -5.53 -15.81 -13.31
C GLY A 46 -5.90 -16.27 -11.90
N LEU A 47 -5.57 -15.46 -10.89
CA LEU A 47 -5.91 -15.77 -9.50
C LEU A 47 -7.33 -15.32 -9.15
N VAL A 48 -7.64 -14.04 -9.37
CA VAL A 48 -8.84 -13.38 -8.83
C VAL A 48 -9.70 -12.67 -9.88
N GLY A 49 -9.34 -12.76 -11.16
CA GLY A 49 -10.14 -12.26 -12.28
C GLY A 49 -11.42 -13.08 -12.51
N HIS A 50 -12.17 -12.73 -13.55
CA HIS A 50 -13.45 -13.34 -13.89
C HIS A 50 -13.36 -14.86 -14.03
N ASP A 51 -12.36 -15.34 -14.77
CA ASP A 51 -12.09 -16.77 -15.00
C ASP A 51 -10.93 -17.28 -14.13
N GLY A 52 -10.67 -16.61 -13.00
CA GLY A 52 -9.59 -16.96 -12.08
C GLY A 52 -9.92 -18.16 -11.19
N ILE A 53 -8.90 -18.65 -10.47
CA ILE A 53 -9.05 -19.76 -9.50
C ILE A 53 -10.05 -19.39 -8.39
N LEU A 54 -10.00 -18.14 -7.91
CA LEU A 54 -10.90 -17.60 -6.90
C LEU A 54 -11.46 -16.24 -7.34
N PRO A 55 -12.49 -16.22 -8.18
CA PRO A 55 -13.01 -14.99 -8.75
C PRO A 55 -13.46 -13.99 -7.67
N ALA A 56 -12.86 -12.80 -7.66
CA ALA A 56 -13.18 -11.76 -6.68
C ALA A 56 -14.65 -11.34 -6.73
N ARG A 57 -15.28 -11.47 -7.90
CA ARG A 57 -16.70 -11.21 -8.11
C ARG A 57 -17.58 -12.08 -7.19
N LEU A 58 -17.32 -13.38 -7.12
CA LEU A 58 -18.12 -14.31 -6.31
C LEU A 58 -18.00 -13.99 -4.82
N TYR A 59 -16.79 -13.66 -4.37
CA TYR A 59 -16.57 -13.24 -2.98
C TYR A 59 -17.32 -11.93 -2.65
N MET A 60 -17.24 -10.93 -3.53
CA MET A 60 -17.91 -9.65 -3.30
C MET A 60 -19.43 -9.73 -3.46
N ASP A 61 -19.95 -10.66 -4.27
CA ASP A 61 -21.39 -10.91 -4.36
C ASP A 61 -21.94 -11.44 -3.03
N GLY A 62 -21.22 -12.38 -2.39
CA GLY A 62 -21.56 -12.84 -1.04
C GLY A 62 -21.44 -11.74 0.02
N ALA A 63 -20.37 -10.95 -0.02
CA ALA A 63 -20.19 -9.82 0.90
C ALA A 63 -21.30 -8.76 0.74
N ARG A 64 -21.70 -8.44 -0.50
CA ARG A 64 -22.82 -7.53 -0.78
C ARG A 64 -24.15 -8.08 -0.25
N ALA A 65 -24.41 -9.37 -0.43
CA ALA A 65 -25.63 -10.00 0.08
C ALA A 65 -25.70 -9.93 1.63
N PHE A 66 -24.59 -10.24 2.32
CA PHE A 66 -24.51 -10.14 3.78
C PHE A 66 -24.71 -8.71 4.29
N VAL A 67 -24.03 -7.74 3.68
CA VAL A 67 -24.16 -6.32 4.03
C VAL A 67 -25.58 -5.82 3.78
N ALA A 68 -26.24 -6.28 2.71
CA ALA A 68 -27.63 -5.94 2.42
C ALA A 68 -28.62 -6.57 3.41
N SER A 69 -28.42 -7.82 3.83
CA SER A 69 -29.30 -8.48 4.80
C SER A 69 -29.22 -7.85 6.20
N GLU A 70 -28.04 -7.39 6.59
CA GLU A 70 -27.79 -6.74 7.89
C GLU A 70 -28.07 -5.22 7.87
N GLY A 71 -28.45 -4.65 6.72
CA GLY A 71 -28.70 -3.21 6.58
C GLY A 71 -27.44 -2.34 6.77
N ILE A 72 -26.27 -2.91 6.52
CA ILE A 72 -24.98 -2.26 6.77
C ILE A 72 -24.69 -1.25 5.65
N GLY A 73 -24.74 0.04 5.99
CA GLY A 73 -24.49 1.13 5.05
C GLY A 73 -23.00 1.37 4.79
N ILE A 74 -22.51 2.53 5.24
CA ILE A 74 -21.09 2.92 5.08
C ILE A 74 -20.14 2.05 5.94
N ASP A 75 -20.65 1.43 6.99
CA ASP A 75 -19.84 0.64 7.94
C ASP A 75 -19.24 -0.63 7.30
N ARG A 76 -19.73 -1.00 6.10
CA ARG A 76 -19.17 -2.07 5.26
C ARG A 76 -17.66 -1.92 5.01
N TYR A 77 -17.17 -0.68 4.92
CA TYR A 77 -15.74 -0.39 4.67
C TYR A 77 -14.86 -0.69 5.89
N ARG A 78 -15.43 -0.69 7.10
CA ARG A 78 -14.71 -1.07 8.33
C ARG A 78 -14.72 -2.59 8.53
N LEU A 79 -15.83 -3.24 8.20
CA LEU A 79 -15.96 -4.69 8.29
C LEU A 79 -15.12 -5.42 7.25
N LEU A 80 -15.13 -4.91 6.02
CA LEU A 80 -14.37 -5.49 4.91
C LEU A 80 -13.59 -4.37 4.18
N PRO A 81 -12.37 -4.04 4.65
CA PRO A 81 -11.54 -3.03 4.02
C PRO A 81 -10.94 -3.57 2.72
N THR A 82 -11.61 -3.28 1.59
CA THR A 82 -11.21 -3.73 0.27
C THR A 82 -11.62 -2.74 -0.82
N LEU A 83 -10.87 -2.70 -1.93
CA LEU A 83 -11.22 -1.91 -3.10
C LEU A 83 -12.29 -2.60 -3.98
N GLY A 84 -12.58 -3.88 -3.72
CA GLY A 84 -13.56 -4.67 -4.49
C GLY A 84 -15.01 -4.18 -4.37
N TRP A 85 -15.29 -3.24 -3.46
CA TRP A 85 -16.58 -2.55 -3.39
C TRP A 85 -16.84 -1.64 -4.59
N ILE A 86 -15.78 -1.10 -5.22
CA ILE A 86 -15.88 -0.22 -6.39
C ILE A 86 -16.10 -1.05 -7.65
N SER A 87 -15.20 -2.01 -7.90
CA SER A 87 -15.30 -2.92 -9.04
C SER A 87 -14.50 -4.20 -8.76
N THR A 88 -14.89 -5.28 -9.43
CA THR A 88 -14.19 -6.59 -9.39
C THR A 88 -13.78 -7.06 -10.78
N GLY A 89 -13.86 -6.18 -11.79
CA GLY A 89 -13.48 -6.54 -13.16
C GLY A 89 -11.98 -6.65 -13.36
N ASP A 90 -11.57 -7.45 -14.35
CA ASP A 90 -10.16 -7.72 -14.65
C ASP A 90 -9.35 -6.46 -14.94
N ALA A 91 -9.95 -5.50 -15.66
CA ALA A 91 -9.33 -4.21 -15.95
C ALA A 91 -9.07 -3.40 -14.67
N PHE A 92 -9.99 -3.44 -13.70
CA PHE A 92 -9.83 -2.77 -12.42
C PHE A 92 -8.72 -3.42 -11.59
N LEU A 93 -8.70 -4.76 -11.53
CA LEU A 93 -7.66 -5.51 -10.82
C LEU A 93 -6.25 -5.20 -11.37
N ARG A 94 -6.11 -5.18 -12.70
CA ARG A 94 -4.85 -4.76 -13.36
C ARG A 94 -4.52 -3.30 -13.08
N ALA A 95 -5.50 -2.41 -13.18
CA ALA A 95 -5.30 -0.99 -12.89
C ALA A 95 -4.82 -0.75 -11.46
N CYS A 96 -5.36 -1.47 -10.47
CA CYS A 96 -4.88 -1.42 -9.09
C CYS A 96 -3.41 -1.86 -8.98
N CYS A 97 -3.01 -2.93 -9.67
CA CYS A 97 -1.62 -3.38 -9.68
C CYS A 97 -0.69 -2.35 -10.31
N TYR A 98 -1.05 -1.81 -11.47
CA TYR A 98 -0.24 -0.78 -12.14
C TYR A 98 -0.17 0.53 -11.36
N ALA A 99 -1.28 0.95 -10.73
CA ALA A 99 -1.29 2.11 -9.85
C ALA A 99 -0.37 1.90 -8.64
N GLY A 100 -0.42 0.71 -8.00
CA GLY A 100 0.50 0.34 -6.92
C GLY A 100 1.96 0.34 -7.35
N ALA A 101 2.27 -0.20 -8.52
CA ALA A 101 3.61 -0.16 -9.09
C ALA A 101 4.08 1.28 -9.36
N ALA A 102 3.22 2.13 -9.94
CA ALA A 102 3.53 3.54 -10.19
C ALA A 102 3.77 4.33 -8.89
N LEU A 103 2.95 4.11 -7.86
CA LEU A 103 3.15 4.71 -6.53
C LEU A 103 4.45 4.23 -5.88
N SER A 104 4.82 2.96 -6.09
CA SER A 104 6.08 2.41 -5.59
C SER A 104 7.30 3.04 -6.25
N ILE A 105 7.24 3.27 -7.57
CA ILE A 105 8.28 4.03 -8.30
C ILE A 105 8.36 5.46 -7.75
N LEU A 106 7.22 6.10 -7.53
CA LEU A 106 7.16 7.45 -6.98
C LEU A 106 7.82 7.54 -5.60
N LEU A 107 7.62 6.50 -4.77
CA LEU A 107 8.26 6.36 -3.46
C LEU A 107 9.78 6.20 -3.58
N VAL A 108 10.26 5.38 -4.52
CA VAL A 108 11.71 5.23 -4.80
C VAL A 108 12.34 6.55 -5.25
N LEU A 109 11.64 7.30 -6.10
CA LEU A 109 12.06 8.63 -6.58
C LEU A 109 12.05 9.69 -5.46
N GLY A 110 11.45 9.40 -4.31
CA GLY A 110 11.38 10.32 -3.18
C GLY A 110 10.42 11.48 -3.43
N VAL A 111 9.37 11.28 -4.23
CA VAL A 111 8.29 12.26 -4.37
C VAL A 111 7.29 12.03 -3.24
N ALA A 112 7.12 13.05 -2.40
CA ALA A 112 6.25 13.04 -1.21
C ALA A 112 6.50 11.93 -0.15
N PRO A 113 7.73 11.53 0.19
CA PRO A 113 7.96 10.97 1.51
C PRO A 113 7.67 12.11 2.48
N VAL A 114 6.61 11.99 3.29
CA VAL A 114 6.38 12.95 4.39
C VAL A 114 7.71 13.08 5.12
N VAL A 115 8.26 14.29 5.05
CA VAL A 115 9.54 14.68 5.62
C VAL A 115 9.41 14.43 7.13
N VAL A 116 10.09 13.41 7.63
CA VAL A 116 10.31 13.16 9.06
C VAL A 116 11.42 14.06 9.55
#